data_AF-A0A183CEV7-F1
#
_entry.id   AF-A0A183CEV7-F1
#
_cell.length_a   1.000
_cell.length_b   1.000
_cell.length_c   1.000
_cell.angle_alpha   90.00
_cell.angle_beta   90.00
_cell.angle_gamma   90.00
#
_symmetry.space_group_name_H-M   'P 1'
#
loop_
_entity.id
_entity.type
_entity.pdbx_description
1 polymer ?
#
loop_
_entity_poly.entity_id
_entity_poly.type
_entity_poly.pdbx_seq_one_letter_code
_entity_poly.pdbx_strand_id
1 'polypeptide(L)'
;MLPHKITKPRKVLLTKMENPAEHKTRNDSKAMKIMERMGFAHGEGLGKNKQGITAPIVPRSRIGRRGLGIETEQQQKEFESILNSELESKPVQETPEWLECSESQRNSIIEHQ
;
A
#
# COMPACT_ATOMS: atom_id res chain seq x y z
N MET A 1 -36.82 0.72 13.55
CA MET A 1 -35.81 0.16 12.63
C MET A 1 -34.64 1.13 12.61
N LEU A 2 -33.47 0.73 13.13
CA LEU A 2 -32.32 1.63 13.26
C LEU A 2 -31.67 1.82 11.87
N PRO A 3 -31.33 3.06 11.47
CA PRO A 3 -30.70 3.29 10.18
C PRO A 3 -29.32 2.62 10.15
N HIS A 4 -29.10 1.76 9.15
CA HIS A 4 -27.81 1.13 8.92
C HIS A 4 -26.79 2.23 8.62
N LYS A 5 -25.76 2.35 9.46
CA LYS A 5 -24.73 3.38 9.28
C LYS A 5 -24.04 3.12 7.95
N ILE A 6 -24.09 4.08 7.05
CA ILE A 6 -23.31 4.10 5.81
C ILE A 6 -21.83 4.01 6.22
N THR A 7 -21.26 2.82 6.11
CA THR A 7 -19.82 2.62 6.25
C THR A 7 -19.20 3.34 5.07
N LYS A 8 -18.54 4.47 5.34
CA LYS A 8 -17.70 5.15 4.34
C LYS A 8 -16.85 4.09 3.65
N PRO A 9 -16.70 4.12 2.30
CA PRO A 9 -15.78 3.22 1.64
C PRO A 9 -14.46 3.32 2.38
N ARG A 10 -13.89 2.17 2.77
CA ARG A 10 -12.56 2.13 3.39
C ARG A 10 -11.68 2.84 2.39
N LYS A 11 -11.29 4.09 2.69
CA LYS A 11 -10.26 4.77 1.93
C LYS A 11 -9.12 3.76 1.93
N VAL A 12 -8.86 3.15 0.78
CA VAL A 12 -7.57 2.55 0.54
C VAL A 12 -6.70 3.79 0.55
N LEU A 13 -6.20 4.12 1.74
CA LEU A 13 -5.10 5.03 1.85
C LEU A 13 -4.10 4.37 0.93
N LEU A 14 -3.84 5.00 -0.23
CA LEU A 14 -2.57 4.83 -0.87
C LEU A 14 -1.62 5.22 0.25
N THR A 15 -1.16 4.20 0.98
CA THR A 15 -0.06 4.34 1.89
C THR A 15 0.95 5.00 0.99
N LYS A 16 1.19 6.30 1.24
CA LYS A 16 2.41 6.97 0.79
C LYS A 16 3.44 5.86 0.87
N MET A 17 4.07 5.52 -0.24
CA MET A 17 5.12 4.52 -0.28
C MET A 17 6.24 5.10 0.59
N GLU A 18 6.01 5.04 1.90
CA GLU A 18 6.90 5.36 2.97
C GLU A 18 8.04 4.42 2.64
N ASN A 19 9.18 5.03 2.33
CA ASN A 19 10.39 4.36 1.91
C ASN A 19 10.45 3.01 2.63
N PRO A 20 10.45 1.84 1.96
CA PRO A 20 10.28 0.56 2.65
C PRO A 20 11.40 0.27 3.68
N ALA A 21 12.46 1.09 3.67
CA ALA A 21 13.49 1.18 4.70
C ALA A 21 13.03 1.86 6.02
N GLU A 22 12.02 2.72 6.01
CA GLU A 22 11.64 3.63 7.10
C GLU A 22 10.30 3.28 7.77
N HIS A 23 9.78 2.06 7.62
CA HIS A 23 8.64 1.64 8.44
C HIS A 23 9.12 1.38 9.88
N LYS A 24 9.19 2.45 10.69
CA LYS A 24 9.54 2.36 12.10
C LYS A 24 8.43 1.60 12.82
N THR A 25 8.66 0.30 13.04
CA THR A 25 7.76 -0.52 13.86
C THR A 25 7.65 0.15 15.23
N ARG A 26 6.44 0.38 15.70
CA ARG A 26 6.24 0.74 17.11
C ARG A 26 6.72 -0.45 17.93
N ASN A 27 7.64 -0.20 18.85
CA ASN A 27 8.28 -1.23 19.68
C ASN A 27 7.26 -2.11 20.45
N ASP A 28 6.03 -1.65 20.59
CA ASP A 28 4.97 -2.32 21.35
C ASP A 28 4.07 -3.28 20.55
N SER A 29 4.39 -3.56 19.28
CA SER A 29 3.60 -4.49 18.48
C SER A 29 3.58 -5.90 19.10
N LYS A 30 2.43 -6.60 19.01
CA LYS A 30 2.30 -8.00 19.47
C LYS A 30 3.36 -8.91 18.85
N ALA A 31 3.73 -8.66 17.59
CA ALA A 31 4.78 -9.40 16.90
C ALA A 31 6.16 -9.22 17.56
N MET A 32 6.47 -8.01 18.03
CA MET A 32 7.75 -7.69 18.67
C MET A 32 7.88 -8.41 20.01
N LYS A 33 6.79 -8.45 20.80
CA LYS A 33 6.72 -9.25 22.04
C LYS A 33 6.93 -10.74 21.80
N ILE A 34 6.44 -11.27 20.68
CA ILE A 34 6.68 -12.68 20.32
C ILE A 34 8.15 -12.88 19.95
N MET A 35 8.76 -11.98 19.18
CA MET A 35 10.17 -12.05 18.81
C MET A 35 11.09 -12.01 20.05
N GLU A 36 10.85 -11.09 20.98
CA GLU A 36 11.61 -11.00 22.24
C GLU A 36 11.52 -12.30 23.05
N ARG A 37 10.33 -12.90 23.14
CA ARG A 37 10.13 -14.19 23.82
C ARG A 37 10.88 -15.35 23.15
N MET A 38 11.17 -15.24 21.85
CA MET A 38 11.98 -16.19 21.11
C MET A 38 13.50 -15.90 21.20
N GLY A 39 13.91 -14.90 22.00
CA GLY A 39 15.31 -14.55 22.21
C GLY A 39 15.86 -13.52 21.23
N PHE A 40 15.01 -12.83 20.48
CA PHE A 40 15.42 -11.68 19.67
C PHE A 40 15.80 -10.49 20.58
N ALA A 41 16.92 -9.85 20.29
CA ALA A 41 17.35 -8.62 20.96
C ALA A 41 17.31 -7.44 19.97
N HIS A 42 16.81 -6.29 20.43
CA HIS A 42 16.66 -5.12 19.57
C HIS A 42 18.03 -4.61 19.09
N GLY A 43 18.15 -4.38 17.78
CA GLY A 43 19.37 -3.88 17.15
C GLY A 43 20.35 -4.96 16.66
N GLU A 44 20.06 -6.24 16.92
CA GLU A 44 20.91 -7.35 16.45
C GLU A 44 20.28 -8.11 15.28
N GLY A 45 21.13 -8.69 14.44
CA GLY A 45 20.69 -9.58 13.36
C GLY A 45 20.13 -10.90 13.89
N LEU A 46 19.31 -11.57 13.07
CA LEU A 46 18.83 -12.92 13.38
C LEU A 46 19.90 -14.00 13.11
N GLY A 47 19.74 -15.18 13.69
CA GLY A 47 20.63 -16.34 13.51
C GLY A 47 21.56 -16.60 14.70
N LYS A 48 22.24 -17.75 14.69
CA LYS A 48 23.08 -18.23 15.82
C LYS A 48 24.15 -17.23 16.27
N ASN A 49 24.76 -16.55 15.30
CA ASN A 49 25.83 -15.58 15.52
C ASN A 49 25.35 -14.14 15.25
N LYS A 50 24.04 -13.91 15.24
CA LYS A 50 23.42 -12.59 14.96
C LYS A 50 23.82 -11.99 13.61
N GLN A 51 24.11 -12.85 12.63
CA GLN A 51 24.67 -12.50 11.33
C GLN A 51 23.64 -12.02 10.29
N GLY A 52 22.35 -12.12 10.61
CA GLY A 52 21.27 -11.72 9.72
C GLY A 52 21.22 -10.21 9.49
N ILE A 53 20.58 -9.80 8.40
CA ILE A 53 20.33 -8.40 8.07
C ILE A 53 19.48 -7.71 9.14
N THR A 54 19.91 -6.54 9.62
CA THR A 54 19.20 -5.76 10.65
C THR A 54 18.13 -4.84 10.04
N ALA A 55 18.41 -4.32 8.84
CA ALA A 55 17.50 -3.45 8.11
C ALA A 55 16.80 -4.23 6.99
N PRO A 56 15.52 -3.94 6.70
CA PRO A 56 14.82 -4.50 5.54
C PRO A 56 15.54 -4.15 4.24
N ILE A 57 15.56 -5.08 3.29
CA ILE A 57 16.05 -4.81 1.93
C ILE A 57 14.98 -4.04 1.18
N VAL A 58 15.34 -2.88 0.63
CA VAL A 58 14.44 -2.10 -0.21
C VAL A 58 14.34 -2.74 -1.59
N PRO A 59 13.15 -3.19 -2.02
CA PRO A 59 12.98 -3.66 -3.39
C PRO A 59 13.00 -2.48 -4.37
N ARG A 60 13.66 -2.67 -5.53
CA ARG A 60 13.56 -1.72 -6.65
C ARG A 60 12.28 -2.02 -7.43
N SER A 61 11.27 -1.15 -7.29
CA SER A 61 10.03 -1.27 -8.06
C SER A 61 10.27 -0.88 -9.52
N ARG A 62 9.63 -1.59 -10.46
CA ARG A 62 9.65 -1.29 -11.88
C ARG A 62 8.31 -0.72 -12.29
N ILE A 63 8.35 0.44 -12.94
CA ILE A 63 7.15 1.05 -13.50
C ILE A 63 6.81 0.38 -14.83
N GLY A 64 5.63 -0.22 -14.91
CA GLY A 64 5.10 -0.84 -16.13
C GLY A 64 5.96 -1.96 -16.72
N ARG A 65 6.02 -2.04 -18.06
CA ARG A 65 6.67 -3.12 -18.83
C ARG A 65 8.09 -2.77 -19.36
N ARG A 66 8.72 -1.71 -18.88
CA ARG A 66 9.97 -1.10 -19.43
C ARG A 66 11.27 -1.88 -19.18
N GLY A 67 11.91 -2.50 -20.18
CA GLY A 67 13.31 -3.06 -20.21
C GLY A 67 14.00 -3.59 -18.93
N LEU A 68 15.22 -4.10 -19.01
CA LEU A 68 16.13 -4.18 -17.86
C LEU A 68 17.34 -3.29 -18.20
N GLY A 69 17.93 -2.62 -17.21
CA GLY A 69 19.09 -1.74 -17.42
C GLY A 69 18.78 -0.30 -17.89
N ILE A 70 17.51 0.06 -18.11
CA ILE A 70 17.15 1.46 -18.41
C ILE A 70 17.21 2.26 -17.11
N GLU A 71 17.97 3.36 -17.08
CA GLU A 71 18.10 4.22 -15.90
C GLU A 71 16.73 4.79 -15.49
N THR A 72 16.37 4.64 -14.22
CA THR A 72 15.03 4.92 -13.70
C THR A 72 14.88 6.36 -13.22
N GLU A 73 15.95 7.05 -12.85
CA GLU A 73 15.86 8.20 -11.94
C GLU A 73 15.16 9.42 -12.53
N GLN A 74 15.41 9.74 -13.81
CA GLN A 74 14.75 10.86 -14.49
C GLN A 74 13.31 10.49 -14.90
N GLN A 75 13.13 9.29 -15.46
CA GLN A 75 11.83 8.83 -15.95
C GLN A 75 10.82 8.51 -14.85
N GLN A 76 11.30 8.14 -13.66
CA GLN A 76 10.46 7.88 -12.49
C GLN A 76 9.88 9.19 -11.95
N LYS A 77 10.68 10.27 -11.93
CA LYS A 77 10.20 11.63 -11.63
C LYS A 77 9.24 12.14 -12.70
N GLU A 78 9.54 11.88 -13.97
CA GLU A 78 8.63 12.21 -15.08
C GLU A 78 7.29 11.46 -14.94
N PHE A 79 7.31 10.16 -14.66
CA PHE A 79 6.09 9.37 -14.47
C PHE A 79 5.28 9.80 -13.25
N GLU A 80 5.95 10.04 -12.11
CA GLU A 80 5.30 10.57 -10.90
C GLU A 80 4.70 11.96 -11.15
N SER A 81 5.37 12.80 -11.96
CA SER A 81 4.82 14.10 -12.35
C SER A 81 3.57 13.99 -13.24
N ILE A 82 3.53 13.00 -14.14
CA ILE A 82 2.37 12.75 -15.03
C ILE A 82 1.18 12.22 -14.24
N LEU A 83 1.41 11.36 -13.23
CA LEU A 83 0.32 10.76 -12.44
C LEU A 83 -0.11 11.59 -11.22
N ASN A 84 0.52 12.72 -10.95
CA ASN A 84 0.11 13.62 -9.89
C ASN A 84 -1.20 14.32 -10.26
N SER A 85 -2.33 13.72 -9.89
CA SER A 85 -3.68 14.27 -10.05
C SER A 85 -3.92 15.63 -9.35
N GLU A 86 -2.95 16.11 -8.56
CA GLU A 86 -2.94 17.43 -7.93
C GLU A 86 -2.40 18.54 -8.86
N LEU A 87 -1.52 18.19 -9.81
CA LEU A 87 -1.01 19.12 -10.83
C LEU A 87 -1.89 19.14 -12.09
N GLU A 88 -2.67 18.09 -12.30
CA GLU A 88 -3.63 18.02 -13.39
C GLU A 88 -4.77 19.01 -13.13
N SER A 89 -4.81 20.09 -13.91
CA SER A 89 -5.95 21.00 -13.95
C SER A 89 -7.18 20.23 -14.41
N LYS A 90 -8.10 19.90 -13.48
CA LYS A 90 -9.39 19.25 -13.76
C LYS A 90 -10.39 20.34 -14.16
N PRO A 91 -10.65 20.57 -15.46
CA PRO A 91 -11.46 21.71 -15.89
C PRO A 91 -12.95 21.53 -15.54
N VAL A 92 -13.39 20.30 -15.29
CA VAL A 92 -14.79 19.93 -15.08
C VAL A 92 -14.94 19.09 -13.82
N GLN A 93 -15.82 19.50 -12.91
CA GLN A 93 -16.27 18.69 -11.79
C GLN A 93 -17.42 17.80 -12.28
N GLU A 94 -17.11 16.55 -12.61
CA GLU A 94 -18.14 15.58 -12.97
C GLU A 94 -18.79 15.02 -11.70
N THR A 95 -20.12 15.06 -11.64
CA THR A 95 -20.91 14.28 -10.70
C THR A 95 -21.41 13.05 -11.44
N PRO A 96 -20.68 11.91 -11.43
CA PRO A 96 -21.17 10.71 -12.07
C PRO A 96 -22.49 10.30 -11.42
N GLU A 97 -23.54 10.25 -12.23
CA GLU A 97 -24.81 9.65 -11.86
C GLU A 97 -24.60 8.13 -11.91
N TRP A 98 -24.27 7.56 -10.75
CA TRP A 98 -24.14 6.12 -10.62
C TRP A 98 -25.52 5.50 -10.80
N LEU A 99 -25.67 4.66 -11.83
CA LEU A 99 -26.87 3.85 -11.98
C LEU A 99 -27.05 3.00 -10.72
N GLU A 100 -28.23 3.07 -10.10
CA GLU A 100 -28.54 2.24 -8.95
C GLU A 100 -28.50 0.76 -9.38
N CYS A 101 -27.51 0.03 -8.88
CA CYS A 101 -27.44 -1.42 -9.07
C CYS A 101 -28.39 -2.07 -8.07
N SER A 102 -29.48 -2.65 -8.59
CA SER A 102 -30.44 -3.40 -7.78
C SER A 102 -29.75 -4.53 -7.01
N GLU A 103 -30.25 -4.84 -5.81
CA GLU A 103 -29.68 -5.92 -5.00
C GLU A 103 -29.70 -7.26 -5.75
N SER A 104 -30.71 -7.50 -6.57
CA SER A 104 -30.82 -8.69 -7.43
C SER A 104 -29.68 -8.80 -8.44
N GLN A 105 -29.27 -7.70 -9.06
CA GLN A 105 -28.14 -7.66 -10.01
C GLN A 105 -26.79 -7.79 -9.31
N ARG A 106 -26.67 -7.30 -8.07
CA ARG A 106 -25.45 -7.46 -7.27
C ARG A 106 -25.28 -8.91 -6.82
N ASN A 107 -26.35 -9.55 -6.38
CA ASN A 107 -26.33 -10.90 -5.84
C ASN A 107 -26.06 -11.95 -6.92
N SER A 108 -26.60 -11.77 -8.13
CA SER A 108 -26.34 -12.71 -9.25
C SER A 108 -24.85 -12.78 -9.64
N ILE A 109 -24.10 -11.68 -9.51
CA ILE A 109 -22.65 -11.67 -9.80
C ILE A 109 -21.85 -12.42 -8.73
N ILE A 110 -22.30 -12.37 -7.47
CA ILE A 110 -21.65 -13.04 -6.33
C ILE A 110 -21.92 -14.54 -6.37
N GLU A 111 -23.11 -14.96 -6.78
CA GLU A 111 -23.53 -16.37 -6.84
C GLU A 111 -22.85 -17.17 -7.97
N HIS A 112 -22.24 -16.51 -8.96
CA HIS A 112 -21.55 -17.14 -10.08
C HIS A 112 -20.01 -17.12 -9.98
N GLN A 113 -19.44 -16.77 -8.82
CA GLN A 113 -18.01 -16.93 -8.49
C GLN A 113 -17.79 -18.11 -7.54
#